data_AF-A0A267B3U9-F1
#
_entry.id   AF-A0A267B3U9-F1
#
_cell.length_a   1.000
_cell.length_b   1.000
_cell.length_c   1.000
_cell.angle_alpha   90.00
_cell.angle_beta   90.00
_cell.angle_gamma   90.00
#
_symmetry.space_group_name_H-M   'P 1'
#
loop_
_entity.id
_entity.type
_entity.pdbx_description
1 polymer ?
#
loop_
_entity_poly.entity_id
_entity_poly.type
_entity_poly.pdbx_seq_one_letter_code
_entity_poly.pdbx_strand_id
1 'polypeptide(L)'
;MTSEITQTPTISFEEIHTRGTELIRKRASFEILGLNGKMIDAVSLLEAEIEKQGLTCRIYTSGRIASIGASMLGGVTGIVGIASAAVIAAHNIATFNPDYEVSKHLVDNKLVVSYEK
;
A
#
# COMPACT_ATOMS: atom_id res chain seq x y z
N MET A 1 18.13 27.24 11.35
CA MET A 1 18.38 25.89 10.81
C MET A 1 17.08 25.13 11.01
N THR A 2 16.11 25.39 10.15
CA THR A 2 14.74 24.90 10.32
C THR A 2 14.72 23.45 9.87
N SER A 3 14.63 22.52 10.82
CA SER A 3 14.30 21.14 10.50
C SER A 3 12.92 21.14 9.86
N GLU A 4 12.87 21.09 8.53
CA GLU A 4 11.66 20.69 7.82
C GLU A 4 11.34 19.27 8.30
N ILE A 5 10.43 19.20 9.26
CA ILE A 5 9.68 17.99 9.52
C ILE A 5 9.06 17.59 8.17
N THR A 6 9.62 16.57 7.51
CA THR A 6 9.00 15.95 6.34
C THR A 6 7.73 15.26 6.83
N GLN A 7 6.67 16.04 7.00
CA GLN A 7 5.38 15.53 7.42
C GLN A 7 4.74 14.92 6.18
N THR A 8 4.74 13.59 6.11
CA THR A 8 4.07 12.85 5.05
C THR A 8 2.61 13.29 5.01
N PRO A 9 2.11 13.81 3.88
CA PRO A 9 0.75 14.30 3.78
C PRO A 9 -0.22 13.17 4.10
N THR A 10 -1.19 13.47 4.96
CA THR A 10 -2.22 12.51 5.37
C THR A 10 -3.54 12.90 4.76
N ILE A 11 -4.25 11.92 4.19
CA ILE A 11 -5.57 12.08 3.58
C ILE A 11 -6.56 11.07 4.15
N SER A 12 -7.86 11.32 3.97
CA SER A 12 -8.92 10.38 4.33
C SER A 12 -9.35 9.53 3.12
N PHE A 13 -10.07 8.43 3.36
CA PHE A 13 -10.60 7.56 2.30
C PHE A 13 -11.35 8.32 1.20
N GLU A 14 -12.15 9.32 1.57
CA GLU A 14 -12.97 10.11 0.66
C GLU A 14 -12.14 11.02 -0.27
N GLU A 15 -10.91 11.35 0.15
CA GLU A 15 -10.00 12.22 -0.58
C GLU A 15 -9.11 11.46 -1.58
N ILE A 16 -9.23 10.13 -1.67
CA ILE A 16 -8.39 9.32 -2.57
C ILE A 16 -8.52 9.78 -4.03
N HIS A 17 -9.75 10.03 -4.51
CA HIS A 17 -10.01 10.45 -5.90
C HIS A 17 -9.65 11.90 -6.21
N THR A 18 -9.48 12.74 -5.19
CA THR A 18 -9.15 14.16 -5.38
C THR A 18 -7.69 14.36 -5.04
N ARG A 19 -7.39 14.43 -3.75
CA ARG A 19 -6.06 14.71 -3.22
C ARG A 19 -5.10 13.54 -3.43
N GLY A 20 -5.58 12.30 -3.33
CA GLY A 20 -4.77 11.11 -3.63
C GLY A 20 -4.26 11.12 -5.07
N THR A 21 -5.14 11.34 -6.05
CA THR A 21 -4.76 11.49 -7.46
C THR A 21 -3.72 12.60 -7.66
N GLU A 22 -3.91 13.77 -7.05
CA GLU A 22 -2.93 14.87 -7.14
C GLU A 22 -1.57 14.51 -6.55
N LEU A 23 -1.54 13.81 -5.41
CA LEU A 23 -0.31 13.36 -4.77
C LEU A 23 0.41 12.32 -5.64
N ILE A 24 -0.33 11.40 -6.25
CA ILE A 24 0.22 10.41 -7.18
C ILE A 24 0.84 11.11 -8.41
N ARG A 25 0.15 12.11 -8.98
CA ARG A 25 0.66 12.92 -10.09
C ARG A 25 1.94 13.67 -9.73
N LYS A 26 2.01 14.17 -8.50
CA LYS A 26 3.18 14.85 -7.93
C LYS A 26 4.28 13.89 -7.52
N ARG A 27 4.09 12.56 -7.65
CA ARG A 27 5.07 11.56 -7.24
C ARG A 27 5.42 11.67 -5.76
N ALA A 28 4.41 11.94 -4.95
CA ALA A 28 4.56 12.16 -3.51
C ALA A 28 4.07 10.93 -2.73
N SER A 29 4.80 10.62 -1.65
CA SER A 29 4.35 9.67 -0.64
C SER A 29 3.26 10.29 0.24
N PHE A 30 2.29 9.50 0.69
CA PHE A 30 1.20 9.94 1.54
C PHE A 30 0.61 8.81 2.39
N GLU A 31 -0.14 9.16 3.42
CA GLU A 31 -0.83 8.21 4.30
C GLU A 31 -2.34 8.38 4.17
N ILE A 32 -3.07 7.26 4.18
CA ILE A 32 -4.53 7.25 4.22
C ILE A 32 -4.96 6.77 5.61
N LEU A 33 -5.66 7.65 6.35
CA LEU A 33 -6.23 7.34 7.67
C LEU A 33 -7.74 7.15 7.59
N GLY A 34 -8.31 6.63 8.67
CA GLY A 34 -9.77 6.58 8.85
C GLY A 34 -10.47 5.56 7.96
N LEU A 35 -9.80 4.44 7.67
CA LEU A 35 -10.30 3.43 6.74
C LEU A 35 -11.54 2.68 7.27
N ASN A 36 -11.71 2.56 8.60
CA ASN A 36 -12.94 2.05 9.23
C ASN A 36 -13.49 0.75 8.60
N GLY A 37 -12.60 -0.20 8.26
CA GLY A 37 -12.96 -1.48 7.62
C GLY A 37 -12.94 -1.47 6.08
N LYS A 38 -12.85 -0.31 5.45
CA LYS A 38 -12.76 -0.13 3.98
C LYS A 38 -11.33 -0.26 3.44
N MET A 39 -10.47 -1.02 4.11
CA MET A 39 -9.06 -1.10 3.71
C MET A 39 -8.89 -1.81 2.37
N ILE A 40 -9.68 -2.84 2.09
CA ILE A 40 -9.65 -3.56 0.82
C ILE A 40 -10.13 -2.63 -0.31
N ASP A 41 -11.26 -1.94 -0.10
CA ASP A 41 -11.79 -0.96 -1.05
C ASP A 41 -10.79 0.17 -1.31
N ALA A 42 -10.18 0.72 -0.26
CA ALA A 42 -9.20 1.80 -0.39
C ALA A 42 -7.98 1.38 -1.20
N VAL A 43 -7.50 0.14 -1.00
CA VAL A 43 -6.39 -0.41 -1.78
C VAL A 43 -6.78 -0.61 -3.24
N SER A 44 -7.97 -1.17 -3.51
CA SER A 44 -8.44 -1.38 -4.88
C SER A 44 -8.66 -0.05 -5.63
N LEU A 45 -9.22 0.94 -4.94
CA LEU A 45 -9.38 2.30 -5.50
C LEU A 45 -8.04 2.96 -5.76
N LEU A 46 -7.09 2.82 -4.82
CA LEU A 46 -5.75 3.39 -4.97
C LEU A 46 -4.99 2.72 -6.13
N GLU A 47 -5.02 1.39 -6.23
CA GLU A 47 -4.41 0.63 -7.32
C GLU A 47 -4.96 1.11 -8.67
N ALA A 48 -6.28 1.18 -8.81
CA ALA A 48 -6.91 1.69 -10.04
C ALA A 48 -6.49 3.13 -10.36
N GLU A 49 -6.32 3.99 -9.36
CA GLU A 49 -5.93 5.39 -9.57
C GLU A 49 -4.44 5.55 -9.95
N ILE A 50 -3.57 4.69 -9.44
CA ILE A 50 -2.16 4.61 -9.82
C ILE A 50 -2.03 4.04 -11.24
N GLU A 51 -2.76 2.96 -11.56
CA GLU A 51 -2.74 2.34 -12.88
C GLU A 51 -3.29 3.27 -13.97
N LYS A 52 -4.33 4.06 -13.68
CA LYS A 52 -4.82 5.12 -14.60
C LYS A 52 -3.74 6.13 -15.00
N GLN A 53 -2.73 6.31 -14.16
CA GLN A 53 -1.62 7.21 -14.42
C GLN A 53 -0.42 6.51 -15.08
N GLY A 54 -0.57 5.23 -15.46
CA GLY A 54 0.48 4.43 -16.09
C GLY A 54 1.61 4.06 -15.13
N LEU A 55 1.36 4.12 -13.82
CA LEU A 55 2.32 3.80 -12.77
C LEU A 55 2.04 2.40 -12.21
N THR A 56 3.05 1.81 -11.57
CA THR A 56 2.92 0.49 -10.95
C THR A 56 2.97 0.59 -9.43
N CYS A 57 2.13 -0.19 -8.73
CA CYS A 57 2.17 -0.27 -7.28
C CYS A 57 2.36 -1.70 -6.77
N ARG A 58 2.97 -1.82 -5.60
CA ARG A 58 3.13 -3.08 -4.87
C ARG A 58 2.47 -2.99 -3.51
N ILE A 59 1.57 -3.92 -3.22
CA ILE A 59 0.79 -3.90 -1.98
C ILE A 59 1.38 -4.89 -0.96
N TYR A 60 1.69 -4.39 0.23
CA TYR A 60 2.13 -5.16 1.39
C TYR A 60 1.15 -5.09 2.55
N THR A 61 1.29 -6.02 3.50
CA THR A 61 0.55 -5.99 4.77
C THR A 61 1.53 -5.94 5.94
N SER A 62 1.61 -4.77 6.57
CA SER A 62 2.38 -4.55 7.80
C SER A 62 1.77 -5.36 8.94
N GLY A 63 2.60 -6.12 9.67
CA GLY A 63 2.18 -7.01 10.76
C GLY A 63 2.14 -8.51 10.41
N ARG A 64 2.11 -8.88 9.12
CA ARG A 64 2.38 -10.25 8.68
C ARG A 64 3.88 -10.56 8.65
N ILE A 65 4.76 -9.59 8.42
CA ILE A 65 6.21 -9.88 8.37
C ILE A 65 6.80 -10.21 9.74
N ALA A 66 6.30 -9.62 10.82
CA ALA A 66 6.71 -9.98 12.18
C ALA A 66 6.32 -11.43 12.55
N SER A 67 5.22 -11.94 11.98
CA SER A 67 4.81 -13.35 12.15
C SER A 67 5.43 -14.29 11.11
N ILE A 68 5.69 -13.84 9.88
CA ILE A 68 6.37 -14.64 8.84
C ILE A 68 7.86 -14.85 9.20
N GLY A 69 8.53 -13.90 9.86
CA GLY A 69 9.87 -14.12 10.40
C GLY A 69 9.93 -15.24 11.45
N ALA A 70 8.84 -15.47 12.18
CA ALA A 70 8.70 -16.59 13.12
C ALA A 70 8.19 -17.89 12.43
N SER A 71 7.39 -17.78 11.37
CA SER A 71 6.82 -18.93 10.64
C SER A 71 7.71 -19.49 9.53
N MET A 72 8.78 -18.81 9.13
CA MET A 72 9.80 -19.39 8.23
C MET A 72 10.58 -20.55 8.86
N LEU A 73 10.39 -20.82 10.16
CA LEU A 73 10.91 -22.02 10.84
C LEU A 73 9.90 -23.18 10.91
N GLY A 74 8.67 -23.03 10.38
CA GLY A 74 7.58 -23.98 10.63
C GLY A 74 6.62 -24.22 9.46
N GLY A 75 7.11 -24.88 8.40
CA GLY A 75 6.25 -25.71 7.54
C GLY A 75 5.48 -25.01 6.40
N VAL A 76 5.33 -25.76 5.32
CA VAL A 76 4.71 -25.50 4.01
C VAL A 76 3.27 -24.92 4.00
N THR A 77 2.65 -24.66 5.15
CA THR A 77 1.25 -24.20 5.25
C THR A 77 1.12 -22.67 5.33
N GLY A 78 2.20 -21.93 5.59
CA GLY A 78 2.17 -20.46 5.71
C GLY A 78 2.00 -19.68 4.41
N ILE A 79 2.19 -20.32 3.26
CA ILE A 79 2.26 -19.64 1.94
C ILE A 79 0.85 -19.46 1.33
N VAL A 80 -0.07 -20.40 1.59
CA VAL A 80 -1.37 -20.46 0.89
C VAL A 80 -2.31 -19.31 1.29
N GLY A 81 -2.26 -18.84 2.55
CA GLY A 81 -3.11 -17.73 3.03
C GLY A 81 -2.58 -16.32 2.72
N ILE A 82 -1.34 -16.20 2.21
CA ILE A 82 -0.73 -14.94 1.77
C ILE A 82 -0.99 -14.77 0.27
N ALA A 83 -1.03 -15.89 -0.45
CA ALA A 83 -1.37 -15.93 -1.86
C ALA A 83 -2.80 -15.43 -2.13
N SER A 84 -3.85 -15.84 -1.40
CA SER A 84 -5.24 -15.54 -1.83
C SER A 84 -5.62 -14.05 -1.98
N ALA A 85 -4.96 -13.12 -1.25
CA ALA A 85 -5.17 -11.68 -1.44
C ALA A 85 -4.20 -11.04 -2.45
N ALA A 86 -3.03 -11.65 -2.67
CA ALA A 86 -2.09 -11.27 -3.73
C ALA A 86 -2.42 -11.92 -5.09
N VAL A 87 -3.22 -12.99 -5.08
CA VAL A 87 -3.57 -13.83 -6.24
C VAL A 87 -4.73 -13.22 -7.05
N ILE A 88 -5.51 -12.30 -6.49
CA ILE A 88 -6.57 -11.61 -7.27
C ILE A 88 -5.99 -10.40 -8.06
N ALA A 89 -4.78 -9.94 -7.73
CA ALA A 89 -3.98 -9.05 -8.57
C ALA A 89 -3.00 -9.82 -9.49
N ALA A 90 -3.19 -11.14 -9.65
CA ALA A 90 -2.29 -12.01 -10.41
C ALA A 90 -2.53 -11.98 -11.91
N HIS A 91 -2.54 -10.80 -12.52
CA HIS A 91 -2.07 -10.64 -13.90
C HIS A 91 -0.79 -9.80 -13.91
N ASN A 92 0.22 -10.30 -13.18
CA ASN A 92 1.59 -10.30 -13.65
C ASN A 92 2.11 -8.96 -14.21
N ILE A 93 2.20 -7.93 -13.38
CA ILE A 93 3.27 -6.94 -13.54
C ILE A 93 4.29 -7.23 -12.43
N ALA A 94 5.14 -8.19 -12.73
CA ALA A 94 6.41 -8.38 -12.05
C ALA A 94 7.30 -7.15 -12.30
N THR A 95 7.10 -6.06 -11.57
CA THR A 95 8.08 -4.98 -11.56
C THR A 95 9.09 -5.30 -10.47
N PHE A 96 10.31 -5.66 -10.89
CA PHE A 96 11.47 -5.69 -9.98
C PHE A 96 11.65 -4.32 -9.26
N ASN A 97 11.10 -3.23 -9.81
CA ASN A 97 11.12 -1.86 -9.28
C ASN A 97 9.73 -1.15 -9.40
N PRO A 98 8.76 -1.41 -8.52
CA PRO A 98 7.47 -0.71 -8.55
C PRO A 98 7.66 0.81 -8.37
N ASP A 99 6.76 1.64 -8.90
CA ASP A 99 6.79 3.09 -8.69
C ASP A 99 6.30 3.45 -7.29
N TYR A 100 5.32 2.69 -6.78
CA TYR A 100 4.72 2.89 -5.48
C TYR A 100 4.71 1.61 -4.65
N GLU A 101 4.89 1.77 -3.34
CA GLU A 101 4.66 0.72 -2.34
C GLU A 101 3.52 1.12 -1.42
N VAL A 102 2.52 0.24 -1.30
CA VAL A 102 1.31 0.45 -0.49
C VAL A 102 1.34 -0.52 0.68
N SER A 103 1.61 -0.03 1.88
CA SER A 103 1.67 -0.82 3.10
C SER A 103 0.38 -0.71 3.91
N LYS A 104 -0.31 -1.84 4.09
CA LYS A 104 -1.49 -1.97 4.95
C LYS A 104 -1.09 -2.12 6.42
N HIS A 105 -1.34 -1.10 7.23
CA HIS A 105 -1.22 -1.19 8.68
C HIS A 105 -2.59 -1.51 9.27
N LEU A 106 -2.86 -2.81 9.44
CA LEU A 106 -4.13 -3.29 9.97
C LEU A 106 -4.33 -2.90 11.44
N VAL A 107 -3.25 -2.84 12.22
CA VAL A 107 -3.27 -2.46 13.63
C VAL A 107 -3.59 -0.97 13.79
N ASP A 108 -2.89 -0.12 13.02
CA ASP A 108 -3.04 1.33 13.07
C ASP A 108 -4.19 1.86 12.19
N ASN A 109 -4.95 0.97 11.54
CA ASN A 109 -6.03 1.30 10.59
C ASN A 109 -5.62 2.32 9.51
N LYS A 110 -4.40 2.21 8.97
CA LYS A 110 -3.86 3.13 7.97
C LYS A 110 -3.27 2.42 6.75
N LEU A 111 -3.25 3.12 5.62
CA LEU A 111 -2.45 2.78 4.46
C LEU A 111 -1.31 3.77 4.34
N VAL A 112 -0.10 3.26 4.16
CA VAL A 112 1.07 4.09 3.84
C VAL A 112 1.38 3.88 2.37
N VAL A 113 1.40 4.96 1.61
CA VAL A 113 1.71 4.97 0.18
C VAL A 113 3.06 5.65 0.00
N SER A 114 4.08 4.88 -0.32
CA SER A 114 5.44 5.35 -0.51
C SER A 114 5.77 5.40 -2.00
N TYR A 115 6.32 6.51 -2.47
CA TYR A 115 6.90 6.60 -3.81
C TYR A 115 8.39 6.22 -3.73
N GLU A 116 8.81 5.26 -4.56
CA GLU A 116 10.16 4.65 -4.51
C GLU A 116 11.11 5.16 -5.62
N LYS A 117 10.64 5.99 -6.56
CA LYS A 117 11.41 6.42 -7.75
C LYS A 117 11.78 7.90 -7.80
#